data_AF-A0A820BYQ9-F1
#
_entry.id   AF-A0A820BYQ9-F1
#
_cell.length_a   1.000
_cell.length_b   1.000
_cell.length_c   1.000
_cell.angle_alpha   90.00
_cell.angle_beta   90.00
_cell.angle_gamma   90.00
#
_symmetry.space_group_name_H-M   'P 1'
#
loop_
_entity.id
_entity.type
_entity.pdbx_description
1 polymer ?
#
loop_
_entity_poly.entity_id
_entity_poly.type
_entity_poly.pdbx_seq_one_letter_code
_entity_poly.pdbx_strand_id
1 'polypeptide(L)'
;MLSSITFAVLLFLVNTAHSLVVCPTLKSAANFTVVAASSISNTGLTIINGSVAMSPSTSLTGFNPSGTINGGLELGTGVALQAQQDATSAYN
;
A
#
# COMPACT_ATOMS: atom_id res chain seq x y z
N MET A 1 -63.03 7.20 -3.12
CA MET A 1 -62.28 7.32 -1.85
C MET A 1 -61.08 6.38 -1.89
N LEU A 2 -59.91 6.96 -2.17
CA LEU A 2 -58.63 6.71 -1.50
C LEU A 2 -58.30 5.30 -0.92
N SER A 3 -58.39 4.21 -1.68
CA SER A 3 -57.82 2.94 -1.20
C SER A 3 -57.29 2.04 -2.32
N SER A 4 -56.13 2.40 -2.87
CA SER A 4 -55.09 1.43 -3.28
C SER A 4 -53.77 2.11 -3.70
N ILE A 5 -53.46 3.25 -3.07
CA ILE A 5 -52.08 3.76 -3.02
C ILE A 5 -51.19 2.80 -2.19
N THR A 6 -51.79 1.82 -1.50
CA THR A 6 -51.14 0.80 -0.67
C THR A 6 -50.44 -0.33 -1.42
N PHE A 7 -50.45 -0.38 -2.77
CA PHE A 7 -49.64 -1.38 -3.51
C PHE A 7 -48.41 -0.78 -4.21
N ALA A 8 -48.22 0.54 -4.16
CA ALA A 8 -47.01 1.21 -4.66
C ALA A 8 -45.86 1.22 -3.62
N VAL A 9 -45.94 0.37 -2.60
CA VAL A 9 -44.97 0.29 -1.51
C VAL A 9 -44.50 -1.14 -1.37
N LEU A 10 -43.70 -1.65 -2.32
CA LEU A 10 -42.64 -2.61 -2.02
C LEU A 10 -41.73 -2.88 -3.22
N LEU A 11 -40.85 -1.93 -3.55
CA LEU A 11 -39.46 -2.25 -3.88
C LEU A 11 -38.67 -0.95 -3.88
N PHE A 12 -38.45 -0.39 -2.69
CA PHE A 12 -37.21 0.34 -2.49
C PHE A 12 -36.11 -0.71 -2.74
N LEU A 13 -35.51 -0.63 -3.93
CA LEU A 13 -34.27 -1.30 -4.24
C LEU A 13 -33.36 -1.05 -3.05
N VAL A 14 -33.14 -2.08 -2.25
CA VAL A 14 -32.11 -2.08 -1.24
C VAL A 14 -30.82 -1.87 -2.01
N ASN A 15 -30.40 -0.61 -2.11
CA ASN A 15 -29.06 -0.26 -2.51
C ASN A 15 -28.20 -0.68 -1.32
N THR A 16 -28.00 -1.99 -1.19
CA THR A 16 -26.98 -2.53 -0.30
C THR A 16 -25.69 -1.98 -0.87
N ALA A 17 -25.26 -0.84 -0.33
CA ALA A 17 -23.89 -0.40 -0.46
C ALA A 17 -23.06 -1.51 0.18
N HIS A 18 -22.71 -2.51 -0.63
CA HIS A 18 -21.65 -3.42 -0.29
C HIS A 18 -20.42 -2.53 -0.23
N SER A 19 -20.02 -2.14 0.98
CA SER A 19 -18.63 -1.77 1.19
C SER A 19 -17.86 -3.07 0.95
N LEU A 20 -17.48 -3.28 -0.31
CA LEU A 20 -16.53 -4.31 -0.65
C LEU A 20 -15.24 -3.86 0.01
N VAL A 21 -14.91 -4.48 1.13
CA VAL A 21 -13.54 -4.45 1.64
C VAL A 21 -12.72 -5.23 0.63
N VAL A 22 -12.30 -4.56 -0.44
CA VAL A 22 -11.34 -5.10 -1.40
C VAL A 22 -9.99 -5.01 -0.69
N CYS A 23 -9.36 -6.16 -0.49
CA CYS A 23 -7.97 -6.18 -0.07
C CYS A 23 -7.15 -5.49 -1.17
N PRO A 24 -6.44 -4.39 -0.86
CA PRO A 24 -5.70 -3.67 -1.88
C PRO A 24 -4.59 -4.55 -2.45
N THR A 25 -4.51 -4.63 -3.77
CA THR A 25 -3.48 -5.44 -4.43
C THR A 25 -2.15 -4.70 -4.43
N LEU A 26 -1.21 -5.18 -3.63
CA LEU A 26 0.13 -4.58 -3.46
C LEU A 26 1.05 -4.76 -4.70
N LYS A 27 0.73 -5.69 -5.61
CA LYS A 27 1.50 -5.95 -6.84
C LYS A 27 3.01 -6.01 -6.57
N SER A 28 3.83 -5.18 -7.22
CA SER A 28 5.30 -5.21 -7.05
C SER A 28 5.76 -4.77 -5.66
N ALA A 29 4.96 -3.95 -4.95
CA ALA A 29 5.25 -3.56 -3.56
C ALA A 29 5.27 -4.76 -2.61
N ALA A 30 4.55 -5.85 -2.94
CA ALA A 30 4.54 -7.07 -2.13
C ALA A 30 5.90 -7.79 -2.08
N ASN A 31 6.80 -7.52 -3.03
CA ASN A 31 8.13 -8.13 -3.08
C ASN A 31 9.16 -7.42 -2.18
N PHE A 32 8.79 -6.27 -1.60
CA PHE A 32 9.66 -5.44 -0.78
C PHE A 32 9.12 -5.36 0.65
N THR A 33 10.01 -5.48 1.62
CA THR A 33 9.66 -5.33 3.04
C THR A 33 9.49 -3.86 3.41
N VAL A 34 10.21 -2.98 2.73
CA VAL A 34 10.13 -1.53 2.93
C VAL A 34 10.07 -0.85 1.57
N VAL A 35 9.06 -0.02 1.35
CA VAL A 35 8.93 0.87 0.19
C VAL A 35 8.85 2.30 0.72
N ALA A 36 9.76 3.17 0.30
CA ALA A 36 9.78 4.58 0.72
C ALA A 36 9.95 5.53 -0.46
N ALA A 37 9.53 6.79 -0.29
CA ALA A 37 9.66 7.81 -1.32
C ALA A 37 10.74 8.87 -1.04
N SER A 38 10.93 9.22 0.24
CA SER A 38 11.68 10.43 0.64
C SER A 38 13.00 10.13 1.35
N SER A 39 12.96 9.39 2.46
CA SER A 39 14.17 8.92 3.14
C SER A 39 13.84 7.76 4.08
N ILE A 40 14.82 6.90 4.29
CA ILE A 40 14.79 5.86 5.31
C ILE A 40 15.85 6.21 6.35
N SER A 41 15.44 6.44 7.59
CA SER A 41 16.35 6.72 8.73
C SER A 41 16.14 5.68 9.81
N ASN A 42 17.21 4.97 10.16
CA ASN A 42 17.20 3.99 11.23
C ASN A 42 18.11 4.42 12.40
N THR A 43 17.66 4.18 13.62
CA THR A 43 18.47 4.35 14.82
C THR A 43 18.47 3.03 15.61
N GLY A 44 19.66 2.50 15.89
CA GLY A 44 19.82 1.23 16.60
C GLY A 44 19.83 -0.02 15.70
N LEU A 45 19.67 -1.18 16.33
CA LEU A 45 19.92 -2.51 15.75
C LEU A 45 18.72 -3.11 14.98
N THR A 46 18.15 -2.36 14.04
CA THR A 46 17.04 -2.85 13.21
C THR A 46 17.55 -3.82 12.16
N ILE A 47 16.87 -4.97 12.04
CA ILE A 47 17.16 -5.99 11.03
C ILE A 47 15.98 -6.05 10.05
N ILE A 48 16.24 -5.76 8.79
CA ILE A 48 15.28 -5.97 7.69
C ILE A 48 15.60 -7.31 7.04
N ASN A 49 14.70 -8.28 7.18
CA ASN A 49 14.80 -9.58 6.51
C ASN A 49 14.03 -9.57 5.19
N GLY A 50 14.53 -8.81 4.22
CA GLY A 50 13.97 -8.72 2.88
C GLY A 50 14.46 -7.48 2.13
N SER A 51 13.93 -7.29 0.92
CA SER A 51 14.40 -6.22 0.04
C SER A 51 13.76 -4.87 0.38
N VAL A 52 14.52 -3.80 0.15
CA VAL A 52 14.10 -2.42 0.36
C VAL A 52 14.05 -1.71 -0.99
N ALA A 53 12.92 -1.07 -1.30
CA ALA A 53 12.75 -0.22 -2.46
C ALA A 53 12.60 1.24 -2.04
N MET A 54 13.26 2.14 -2.77
CA MET A 54 13.10 3.57 -2.55
C MET A 54 13.16 4.37 -3.85
N SER A 55 12.14 5.21 -4.08
CA SER A 55 12.06 6.07 -5.26
C SER A 55 11.03 7.19 -5.02
N PRO A 56 11.29 8.46 -5.40
CA PRO A 56 12.41 8.93 -6.23
C PRO A 56 13.72 9.22 -5.48
N SER A 57 13.70 9.28 -4.15
CA SER A 57 14.91 9.54 -3.36
C SER A 57 15.75 8.28 -3.15
N THR A 58 17.03 8.48 -2.82
CA THR A 58 18.02 7.43 -2.52
C THR A 58 18.69 7.61 -1.15
N SER A 59 18.20 8.53 -0.31
CA SER A 59 18.70 8.76 1.05
C SER A 59 18.29 7.66 2.05
N LEU A 60 19.24 6.77 2.37
CA LEU A 60 19.11 5.71 3.37
C LEU A 60 20.23 5.83 4.40
N THR A 61 19.89 5.95 5.69
CA THR A 61 20.84 6.16 6.78
C THR A 61 20.60 5.22 7.96
N GLY A 62 21.66 4.92 8.72
CA GLY A 62 21.57 4.15 9.97
C GLY A 62 21.48 2.62 9.84
N PHE A 63 21.53 2.08 8.62
CA PHE A 63 21.64 0.64 8.36
C PHE A 63 23.08 0.13 8.24
N ASN A 64 24.07 1.00 8.38
CA ASN A 64 25.47 0.62 8.52
C ASN A 64 26.17 1.67 9.40
N PRO A 65 26.82 1.31 10.52
CA PRO A 65 27.08 -0.05 11.03
C PRO A 65 26.01 -0.65 11.97
N SER A 66 25.05 0.14 12.44
CA SER A 66 24.14 -0.27 13.52
C SER A 66 22.95 -1.11 13.05
N GLY A 67 22.36 -0.81 11.89
CA GLY A 67 21.29 -1.65 11.32
C GLY A 67 21.82 -2.73 10.38
N THR A 68 20.94 -3.58 9.86
CA THR A 68 21.30 -4.59 8.85
C THR A 68 20.12 -4.82 7.90
N ILE A 69 20.42 -4.95 6.61
CA ILE A 69 19.46 -5.32 5.56
C ILE A 69 19.91 -6.64 4.96
N ASN A 70 19.16 -7.72 5.22
CA ASN A 70 19.41 -9.07 4.73
C ASN A 70 18.65 -9.33 3.41
N GLY A 71 18.73 -8.41 2.46
CA GLY A 71 18.01 -8.48 1.20
C GLY A 71 18.54 -7.51 0.14
N GLY A 72 17.82 -7.38 -0.98
CA GLY A 72 18.18 -6.48 -2.06
C GLY A 72 17.88 -5.03 -1.74
N LEU A 73 18.70 -4.11 -2.26
CA LEU A 73 18.49 -2.68 -2.08
C LEU A 73 18.29 -2.01 -3.45
N GLU A 74 17.05 -1.59 -3.70
CA GLU A 74 16.61 -0.96 -4.94
C GLU A 74 16.39 0.53 -4.72
N LEU A 75 17.44 1.36 -4.91
CA LEU A 75 17.38 2.81 -4.74
C LEU A 75 17.35 3.52 -6.09
N GLY A 76 16.30 4.28 -6.37
CA GLY A 76 16.16 5.07 -7.59
C GLY A 76 16.03 4.24 -8.87
N THR A 77 15.77 2.94 -8.77
CA THR A 77 15.62 2.04 -9.93
C THR A 77 14.18 2.06 -10.47
N GLY A 78 14.00 1.59 -11.71
CA GLY A 78 12.67 1.46 -12.31
C GLY A 78 11.75 0.50 -11.55
N VAL A 79 12.32 -0.53 -10.91
CA VAL A 79 11.59 -1.46 -10.06
C VAL A 79 11.10 -0.77 -8.78
N ALA A 80 11.95 0.05 -8.15
CA ALA A 80 11.57 0.82 -6.97
C ALA A 80 10.49 1.87 -7.28
N LEU A 81 10.54 2.49 -8.47
CA LEU A 81 9.49 3.40 -8.94
C LEU A 81 8.15 2.68 -9.09
N GLN A 82 8.12 1.52 -9.74
CA GLN A 82 6.91 0.73 -9.89
C GLN A 82 6.35 0.27 -8.54
N ALA A 83 7.22 -0.14 -7.61
CA ALA A 83 6.82 -0.51 -6.25
C ALA A 83 6.16 0.65 -5.50
N GLN A 84 6.68 1.88 -5.64
CA GLN A 84 6.09 3.07 -5.02
C GLN A 84 4.72 3.43 -5.63
N GLN A 85 4.58 3.31 -6.95
CA GLN A 85 3.31 3.53 -7.65
C GLN A 85 2.26 2.49 -7.28
N ASP A 86 2.67 1.22 -7.20
CA ASP A 86 1.80 0.12 -6.78
C ASP A 86 1.39 0.26 -5.31
N ALA A 87 2.31 0.68 -4.43
CA ALA A 87 1.99 0.98 -3.03
C ALA A 87 1.01 2.16 -2.91
N THR A 88 1.17 3.21 -3.74
CA THR A 88 0.23 4.35 -3.80
C THR A 88 -1.13 3.93 -4.33
N SER A 89 -1.16 3.05 -5.34
CA SER A 89 -2.40 2.52 -5.91
C SER A 89 -3.14 1.58 -4.94
N ALA A 90 -2.40 0.87 -4.10
CA ALA A 90 -2.95 0.04 -3.04
C ALA A 90 -3.49 0.87 -1.86
N TYR A 91 -2.98 2.09 -1.67
CA TYR A 91 -3.43 2.98 -0.60
C TYR A 91 -4.74 3.71 -0.93
N ASN A 92 -4.90 4.17 -2.17
CA ASN A 92 -6.08 4.92 -2.64
C ASN A 92 -7.26 4.00 -2.96
#